data_AF-A0A7V3VCM2-F1
#
_entry.id   AF-A0A7V3VCM2-F1
#
_cell.length_a   1.000
_cell.length_b   1.000
_cell.length_c   1.000
_cell.angle_alpha   90.00
_cell.angle_beta   90.00
_cell.angle_gamma   90.00
#
_symmetry.space_group_name_H-M   'P 1'
#
loop_
_entity.id
_entity.type
_entity.pdbx_description
1 polymer ?
#
loop_
_entity_poly.entity_id
_entity_poly.type
_entity_poly.pdbx_seq_one_letter_code
_entity_poly.pdbx_strand_id
1 'polypeptide(L)'
;MLGHIHQPQQITDKIYYSGAIEHIDWGEVGEERGFFFINAKEISFIPLRVRKKYDIVFNDGLQLKEDIESGSLVRLIVETPQSFDRSKVEESLKEKGIKIYQVIFKPQDLFIVEDNVAESFTQRKTWKDLVIESIENSKNYDKQLLRDLLNEIILSEV
;
A
#
# COMPACT_ATOMS: atom_id res chain seq x y z
N MET A 1 -1.63 16.24 23.66
CA MET A 1 -0.88 15.89 22.44
C MET A 1 -0.50 14.43 22.53
N LEU A 2 -0.91 13.64 21.54
CA LEU A 2 -0.53 12.23 21.40
C LEU A 2 0.39 12.08 20.18
N GLY A 3 1.13 10.97 20.15
CA GLY A 3 1.97 10.55 19.01
C GLY A 3 1.65 9.12 18.60
N HIS A 4 2.52 8.51 17.78
CA HIS A 4 2.43 7.14 17.24
C HIS A 4 1.55 6.97 15.99
N ILE A 5 0.38 7.59 15.93
CA ILE A 5 -0.43 7.58 14.70
C ILE A 5 0.15 8.58 13.70
N HIS A 6 0.41 8.13 12.46
CA HIS A 6 1.05 8.92 11.42
C HIS A 6 0.11 9.92 10.75
N GLN A 7 -1.19 9.63 10.72
CA GLN A 7 -2.20 10.56 10.23
C GLN A 7 -2.50 11.64 11.28
N PRO A 8 -2.35 12.94 10.96
CA PRO A 8 -2.80 14.01 11.84
C PRO A 8 -4.32 13.96 11.99
N GLN A 9 -4.83 13.95 13.23
CA GLN A 9 -6.27 13.90 13.47
C GLN A 9 -6.66 14.47 14.84
N GLN A 10 -7.86 15.03 14.91
CA GLN A 10 -8.52 15.41 16.15
C GLN A 10 -9.45 14.28 16.60
N ILE A 11 -9.27 13.79 17.82
CA ILE A 11 -10.15 12.78 18.43
C ILE A 11 -11.27 13.46 19.22
N THR A 12 -10.91 14.49 19.98
CA THR A 12 -11.83 15.35 20.73
C THR A 12 -11.27 16.77 20.76
N ASP A 13 -12.02 17.72 21.30
CA ASP A 13 -11.62 19.14 21.42
C ASP A 13 -10.32 19.38 22.22
N LYS A 14 -9.78 18.35 22.89
CA LYS A 14 -8.55 18.43 23.68
C LYS A 14 -7.52 17.35 23.33
N ILE A 15 -7.87 16.42 22.43
CA ILE A 15 -7.04 15.26 22.10
C ILE A 15 -6.77 15.26 20.61
N TYR A 16 -5.48 15.41 20.29
CA TYR A 16 -4.97 15.53 18.93
C TYR A 16 -3.77 14.60 18.77
N TYR A 17 -3.73 13.90 17.65
CA TYR A 17 -2.53 13.25 17.14
C TYR A 17 -1.81 14.21 16.21
N SER A 18 -0.53 14.47 16.47
CA SER A 18 0.27 15.37 15.65
C SER A 18 0.49 14.86 14.23
N GLY A 19 0.40 13.54 14.03
CA GLY A 19 0.79 12.88 12.80
C GLY A 19 2.29 12.94 12.55
N ALA A 20 2.68 12.48 11.37
CA ALA A 20 4.02 12.60 10.81
C ALA A 20 4.13 13.87 9.95
N ILE A 21 5.34 14.43 9.86
CA ILE A 21 5.63 15.61 9.03
C ILE A 21 5.88 15.26 7.55
N GLU A 22 5.92 13.98 7.22
CA GLU A 22 6.12 13.43 5.87
C GLU A 22 5.33 12.13 5.73
N HIS A 23 5.06 11.66 4.50
CA HIS A 23 4.54 10.31 4.29
C HIS A 23 5.62 9.27 4.57
N ILE A 24 5.39 8.37 5.51
CA ILE A 24 6.32 7.31 5.90
C ILE A 24 6.16 6.12 4.95
N ASP A 25 4.94 5.67 4.72
CA ASP A 25 4.64 4.53 3.86
C ASP A 25 3.81 4.91 2.61
N TRP A 26 3.44 3.90 1.81
CA TRP A 26 2.63 4.06 0.60
C TRP A 26 1.13 3.92 0.86
N GLY A 27 0.70 3.50 2.05
CA GLY A 27 -0.71 3.51 2.46
C GLY A 27 -1.18 4.92 2.80
N GLU A 28 -0.25 5.78 3.21
CA GLU A 28 -0.47 7.19 3.54
C GLU A 28 -0.59 8.12 2.32
N VAL A 29 -0.60 7.58 1.09
CA VAL A 29 -0.65 8.39 -0.14
C VAL A 29 -1.97 9.13 -0.25
N GLY A 30 -1.90 10.45 -0.47
CA GLY A 30 -3.07 11.32 -0.58
C GLY A 30 -3.54 11.88 0.76
N GLU A 31 -2.99 11.42 1.89
CA GLU A 31 -3.27 12.04 3.19
C GLU A 31 -2.64 13.42 3.30
N GLU A 32 -3.35 14.36 3.93
CA GLU A 32 -2.77 15.63 4.33
C GLU A 32 -1.70 15.43 5.40
N ARG A 33 -0.64 16.22 5.30
CA ARG A 33 0.48 16.25 6.23
C ARG A 33 0.63 17.66 6.75
N GLY A 34 1.03 17.78 8.00
CA GLY A 34 1.04 19.05 8.69
C GLY A 34 1.20 18.87 10.19
N PHE A 35 1.02 19.96 10.93
CA PHE A 35 1.04 19.92 12.39
C PHE A 35 0.00 20.88 12.95
N PHE A 36 -0.43 20.63 14.19
CA PHE A 36 -1.30 21.55 14.90
C PHE A 36 -0.47 22.65 15.57
N PHE A 37 -0.76 23.90 15.23
CA PHE A 37 -0.32 25.06 15.98
C PHE A 37 -1.33 25.32 17.11
N ILE A 38 -0.84 25.26 18.34
CA ILE A 38 -1.66 25.44 19.55
C ILE A 38 -1.19 26.71 20.25
N ASN A 39 -2.11 27.65 20.44
CA ASN A 39 -1.89 28.80 21.32
C ASN A 39 -2.93 28.80 22.45
N ALA A 40 -2.89 29.82 23.31
CA ALA A 40 -3.75 29.88 24.50
C ALA A 40 -5.26 29.98 24.20
N LYS A 41 -5.66 30.26 22.95
CA LYS A 41 -7.06 30.53 22.58
C LYS A 41 -7.57 29.67 21.43
N GLU A 42 -6.69 29.17 20.57
CA GLU A 42 -7.06 28.47 19.35
C GLU A 42 -6.07 27.36 19.01
N ILE A 43 -6.60 26.39 18.27
CA ILE A 43 -5.85 25.29 17.66
C ILE A 43 -6.09 25.39 16.16
N SER A 44 -5.03 25.48 15.37
CA SER A 44 -5.09 25.53 13.92
C SER A 44 -4.19 24.46 13.30
N PHE A 45 -4.66 23.80 12.25
CA PHE A 45 -3.84 22.86 11.49
C PHE A 45 -3.05 23.64 10.43
N ILE A 46 -1.73 23.43 10.41
CA ILE A 46 -0.82 24.03 9.44
C ILE A 46 -0.40 22.94 8.46
N PRO A 47 -0.92 22.95 7.21
CA PRO A 47 -0.54 21.97 6.21
C PRO A 47 0.91 22.18 5.79
N LEU A 48 1.62 21.07 5.57
CA LEU A 48 2.98 21.02 5.06
C LEU A 48 2.99 20.52 3.63
N ARG A 49 3.83 21.14 2.80
CA ARG A 49 4.13 20.63 1.47
C ARG A 49 5.13 19.48 1.60
N VAL A 50 4.62 18.27 1.47
CA VAL A 50 5.40 17.02 1.54
C VAL A 50 5.71 16.48 0.14
N ARG A 51 6.70 15.60 0.05
CA ARG A 51 7.04 14.94 -1.21
C ARG A 51 5.93 14.00 -1.61
N LYS A 52 5.42 14.18 -2.83
CA LYS A 52 4.38 13.31 -3.37
C LYS A 52 4.93 11.90 -3.66
N LYS A 53 4.06 10.92 -3.44
CA LYS A 53 4.28 9.52 -3.73
C LYS A 53 3.25 9.09 -4.79
N TYR A 54 3.68 8.37 -5.81
CA TYR A 54 2.80 7.88 -6.88
C TYR A 54 2.98 6.39 -7.11
N ASP A 55 1.86 5.69 -7.27
CA ASP A 55 1.81 4.33 -7.78
C ASP A 55 1.57 4.36 -9.29
N ILE A 56 2.50 3.80 -10.05
CA ILE A 56 2.35 3.60 -11.50
C ILE A 56 2.11 2.13 -11.75
N VAL A 57 1.04 1.81 -12.49
CA VAL A 57 0.73 0.44 -12.89
C VAL A 57 1.26 0.18 -14.29
N PHE A 58 1.98 -0.93 -14.47
CA PHE A 58 2.50 -1.40 -15.75
C PHE A 58 1.73 -2.64 -16.22
N ASN A 59 0.96 -2.45 -17.30
CA ASN A 59 0.14 -3.47 -17.96
C ASN A 59 0.44 -3.43 -19.47
N ASP A 60 1.42 -4.22 -19.92
CA ASP A 60 1.93 -4.25 -21.30
C ASP A 60 2.26 -2.86 -21.90
N GLY A 61 2.49 -1.87 -21.03
CA GLY A 61 2.64 -0.47 -21.37
C GLY A 61 2.63 0.42 -20.13
N LEU A 62 3.21 1.61 -20.26
CA LEU A 62 3.34 2.55 -19.15
C LEU A 62 2.17 3.55 -19.19
N GLN A 63 1.17 3.33 -18.33
CA GLN A 63 0.07 4.27 -18.18
C GLN A 63 0.38 5.23 -17.04
N LEU A 64 0.79 6.44 -17.40
CA LEU A 64 0.88 7.54 -16.44
C LEU A 64 -0.51 8.15 -16.31
N LYS A 65 -1.14 7.94 -15.15
CA LYS A 65 -2.47 8.52 -14.87
C LYS A 65 -2.40 10.03 -14.66
N GLU A 66 -1.26 10.58 -14.25
CA GLU A 66 -1.09 11.99 -13.89
C GLU A 66 0.30 12.52 -14.26
N ASP A 67 0.42 13.85 -14.40
CA ASP A 67 1.70 14.54 -14.52
C ASP A 67 2.47 14.45 -13.20
N ILE A 68 3.43 13.53 -13.14
CA ILE A 68 4.24 13.29 -11.95
C ILE A 68 5.18 14.48 -11.73
N GLU A 69 4.98 15.17 -10.61
CA GLU A 69 5.85 16.27 -10.19
C GLU A 69 7.31 15.80 -10.02
N SER A 70 8.25 16.63 -10.46
CA SER A 70 9.69 16.38 -10.27
C SER A 70 10.03 16.29 -8.77
N GLY A 71 10.87 15.30 -8.41
CA GLY A 71 11.27 15.04 -7.03
C GLY A 71 10.33 14.12 -6.25
N SER A 72 9.26 13.63 -6.87
CA SER A 72 8.33 12.66 -6.26
C SER A 72 8.94 11.26 -6.14
N LEU A 73 8.45 10.47 -5.18
CA LEU A 73 8.78 9.06 -5.08
C LEU A 73 7.79 8.24 -5.90
N VAL A 74 8.31 7.32 -6.70
CA VAL A 74 7.47 6.48 -7.55
C VAL A 74 7.65 5.01 -7.23
N ARG A 75 6.54 4.32 -7.06
CA ARG A 75 6.48 2.87 -6.96
C ARG A 75 5.83 2.30 -8.21
N LEU A 76 6.54 1.41 -8.87
CA LEU A 76 6.05 0.72 -10.04
C LEU A 76 5.40 -0.59 -9.62
N ILE A 77 4.16 -0.80 -10.06
CA ILE A 77 3.38 -2.01 -9.84
C ILE A 77 3.26 -2.72 -11.18
N VAL A 78 3.89 -3.89 -11.32
CA VAL A 78 3.91 -4.68 -12.55
C VAL A 78 2.85 -5.78 -12.44
N GLU A 79 1.81 -5.73 -13.29
CA GLU A 79 0.77 -6.77 -13.31
C GLU A 79 1.07 -7.86 -14.34
N THR A 80 1.82 -7.55 -15.40
CA THR A 80 2.26 -8.48 -16.44
C THR A 80 3.79 -8.64 -16.41
N PRO A 81 4.35 -9.56 -15.62
CA PRO A 81 5.81 -9.72 -15.50
C PRO A 81 6.49 -10.14 -16.81
N GLN A 82 5.76 -10.84 -17.70
CA GLN A 82 6.30 -11.43 -18.93
C GLN A 82 6.78 -10.39 -19.94
N SER A 83 6.18 -9.20 -19.94
CA SER A 83 6.52 -8.09 -20.84
C SER A 83 7.36 -7.00 -20.16
N PHE A 84 7.69 -7.18 -18.88
CA PHE A 84 8.37 -6.16 -18.10
C PHE A 84 9.88 -6.15 -18.40
N ASP A 85 10.31 -5.11 -19.10
CA ASP A 85 11.72 -4.77 -19.25
C ASP A 85 12.06 -3.55 -18.42
N ARG A 86 12.79 -3.77 -17.32
CA ARG A 86 13.20 -2.72 -16.39
C ARG A 86 13.97 -1.59 -17.09
N SER A 87 14.81 -1.91 -18.07
CA SER A 87 15.66 -0.93 -18.75
C SER A 87 14.82 0.04 -19.56
N LYS A 88 13.83 -0.45 -20.31
CA LYS A 88 12.92 0.38 -21.11
C LYS A 88 12.03 1.27 -20.25
N VAL A 89 11.58 0.74 -19.11
CA VAL A 89 10.76 1.49 -18.16
C VAL A 89 11.58 2.58 -17.47
N GLU A 90 12.81 2.27 -17.02
CA GLU A 90 13.70 3.27 -16.45
C GLU A 90 14.09 4.34 -17.49
N GLU A 91 14.31 3.99 -18.76
CA GLU A 91 14.59 4.94 -19.83
C GLU A 91 13.40 5.90 -20.07
N SER A 92 12.19 5.35 -20.21
CA SER A 92 10.95 6.12 -20.38
C SER A 92 10.66 7.06 -19.20
N LEU A 93 11.07 6.69 -17.99
CA LEU A 93 10.88 7.49 -16.78
C LEU A 93 12.02 8.48 -16.54
N LYS A 94 13.25 8.15 -16.95
CA LYS A 94 14.40 9.06 -16.93
C LYS A 94 14.20 10.25 -17.86
N GLU A 95 13.62 10.04 -19.04
CA GLU A 95 13.24 11.13 -19.94
C GLU A 95 12.31 12.15 -19.27
N LYS A 96 11.54 11.71 -18.27
CA LYS A 96 10.62 12.54 -17.48
C LYS A 96 11.21 13.03 -16.15
N GLY A 97 12.47 12.72 -15.87
CA GLY A 97 13.14 13.08 -14.61
C GLY A 97 12.61 12.34 -13.38
N ILE A 98 11.91 11.22 -13.58
CA ILE A 98 11.25 10.46 -12.52
C ILE A 98 12.20 9.37 -12.03
N LYS A 99 12.37 9.29 -10.70
CA LYS A 99 13.18 8.23 -10.07
C LYS A 99 12.27 7.16 -9.47
N ILE A 100 12.43 5.93 -9.95
CA ILE A 100 11.77 4.76 -9.36
C ILE A 100 12.43 4.47 -8.00
N TYR A 101 11.61 4.45 -6.95
CA TYR A 101 12.04 4.10 -5.61
C TYR A 101 11.86 2.60 -5.34
N GLN A 102 10.77 2.01 -5.84
CA GLN A 102 10.42 0.61 -5.58
C GLN A 102 9.70 -0.01 -6.78
N VAL A 103 9.92 -1.30 -7.03
CA VAL A 103 9.17 -2.11 -8.00
C VAL A 103 8.49 -3.25 -7.26
N ILE A 104 7.19 -3.42 -7.46
CA ILE A 104 6.36 -4.49 -6.92
C ILE A 104 5.78 -5.27 -8.10
N PHE A 105 5.84 -6.59 -8.04
CA PHE A 105 5.12 -7.46 -8.96
C PHE A 105 3.83 -7.89 -8.28
N LYS A 106 2.67 -7.63 -8.89
CA LYS A 106 1.43 -8.23 -8.43
C LYS A 106 1.49 -9.73 -8.77
N PRO A 107 1.21 -10.62 -7.80
CA PRO A 107 0.94 -12.02 -8.15
C PRO A 107 -0.24 -12.00 -9.12
N GLN A 108 -0.09 -12.61 -10.29
CA GLN A 108 -1.23 -12.88 -11.16
C GLN A 108 -2.22 -13.70 -10.34
N ASP A 109 -3.50 -13.32 -10.37
CA ASP A 109 -4.56 -14.06 -9.71
C ASP A 109 -4.37 -15.55 -10.03
N LEU A 110 -4.02 -16.31 -9.00
CA LEU A 110 -3.88 -17.76 -9.07
C LEU A 110 -5.26 -18.31 -9.41
N PHE A 111 -5.51 -18.51 -10.70
CA PHE A 111 -6.37 -19.62 -11.10
C PHE A 111 -5.73 -20.86 -10.51
N ILE A 112 -6.44 -21.49 -9.59
CA ILE A 112 -6.11 -22.82 -9.08
C ILE A 112 -6.17 -23.75 -10.29
N VAL A 113 -5.01 -23.99 -10.91
CA VAL A 113 -4.84 -25.11 -11.82
C VAL A 113 -4.37 -26.25 -10.93
N GLU A 114 -5.32 -27.13 -10.57
CA GLU A 114 -4.98 -28.50 -10.22
C GLU A 114 -4.25 -29.10 -11.44
N ASP A 115 -2.91 -29.16 -11.37
CA ASP A 115 -2.16 -30.41 -11.45
C ASP A 115 -0.68 -30.18 -11.79
N ASN A 116 0.16 -30.74 -10.93
CA ASN A 116 1.46 -31.34 -11.23
C ASN A 116 2.45 -30.56 -12.11
N VAL A 117 3.18 -29.59 -11.55
CA VAL A 117 4.63 -29.48 -11.79
C VAL A 117 5.32 -28.92 -10.54
N ALA A 118 6.24 -29.72 -9.99
CA ALA A 118 7.19 -29.30 -9.00
C ALA A 118 8.20 -28.32 -9.63
N GLU A 119 8.10 -27.04 -9.31
CA GLU A 119 9.23 -26.10 -9.43
C GLU A 119 9.17 -25.10 -8.29
N SER A 120 10.30 -25.00 -7.58
CA SER A 120 10.47 -24.23 -6.35
C SER A 120 10.37 -22.73 -6.60
N PHE A 121 9.16 -22.21 -6.67
CA PHE A 121 8.88 -20.82 -6.35
C PHE A 121 8.55 -20.74 -4.86
N THR A 122 9.37 -20.04 -4.09
CA THR A 122 9.06 -19.67 -2.71
C THR A 122 7.82 -18.76 -2.75
N GLN A 123 6.63 -19.37 -2.76
CA GLN A 123 5.35 -18.67 -2.71
C GLN A 123 5.37 -17.73 -1.49
N ARG A 124 5.28 -16.43 -1.74
CA ARG A 124 5.07 -15.45 -0.66
C ARG A 124 3.67 -15.71 -0.10
N LYS A 125 3.60 -16.29 1.10
CA LYS A 125 2.34 -16.44 1.84
C LYS A 125 1.81 -15.03 2.19
N THR A 126 0.61 -14.74 1.75
CA THR A 126 -0.14 -13.55 2.19
C THR A 126 -0.64 -13.76 3.62
N TRP A 127 -1.07 -12.69 4.31
CA TRP A 127 -1.67 -12.83 5.63
C TRP A 127 -2.93 -13.71 5.60
N LYS A 128 -3.69 -13.68 4.49
CA LYS A 128 -4.85 -14.55 4.26
C LYS A 128 -4.44 -16.02 4.25
N ASP A 129 -3.34 -16.34 3.55
CA ASP A 129 -2.81 -17.71 3.49
C ASP A 129 -2.39 -18.21 4.88
N LEU A 130 -1.76 -17.34 5.68
CA LEU A 130 -1.35 -17.67 7.05
C LEU A 130 -2.56 -17.92 7.96
N VAL A 131 -3.63 -17.13 7.80
CA VAL A 131 -4.86 -17.31 8.59
C VAL A 131 -5.60 -18.58 8.16
N ILE A 132 -5.71 -18.85 6.86
CA ILE A 132 -6.31 -20.09 6.34
C ILE A 132 -5.52 -21.31 6.83
N GLU A 133 -4.19 -21.28 6.76
CA GLU A 133 -3.32 -22.33 7.28
C GLU A 133 -3.52 -22.53 8.80
N SER A 134 -3.71 -21.45 9.56
CA SER A 134 -4.01 -21.52 10.99
C SER A 134 -5.38 -22.16 11.26
N ILE A 135 -6.42 -21.80 10.49
CA ILE A 135 -7.75 -22.41 10.58
C ILE A 135 -7.67 -23.91 10.28
N GLU A 136 -6.92 -24.30 9.24
CA GLU A 136 -6.77 -25.71 8.86
C GLU A 136 -6.04 -26.56 9.89
N ASN A 137 -5.03 -25.99 10.54
CA ASN A 137 -4.28 -26.68 11.58
C ASN A 137 -4.98 -26.69 12.94
N SER A 138 -6.10 -25.99 13.07
CA SER A 138 -6.88 -25.95 14.31
C SER A 138 -7.67 -27.26 14.52
N LYS A 139 -7.54 -27.86 15.71
CA LYS A 139 -8.12 -29.19 16.02
C LYS A 139 -9.48 -29.14 16.73
N ASN A 140 -9.87 -27.98 17.25
CA ASN A 140 -10.99 -27.83 18.20
C ASN A 140 -11.99 -26.72 17.83
N TYR A 141 -11.90 -26.16 16.63
CA TYR A 141 -12.80 -25.09 16.20
C TYR A 141 -13.61 -25.52 14.97
N ASP A 142 -14.79 -24.93 14.84
CA ASP A 142 -15.59 -25.07 13.63
C ASP A 142 -14.89 -24.29 12.50
N LYS A 143 -14.20 -25.05 11.64
CA LYS A 143 -13.46 -24.50 10.50
C LYS A 143 -14.36 -23.77 9.51
N GLN A 144 -15.63 -24.19 9.39
CA GLN A 144 -16.56 -23.58 8.46
C GLN A 144 -16.96 -22.20 8.97
N LEU A 145 -17.32 -22.09 10.25
CA LEU A 145 -17.62 -20.81 10.89
C LEU A 145 -16.44 -19.82 10.82
N LEU A 146 -15.21 -20.30 11.03
CA LEU A 146 -14.00 -19.46 10.95
C LEU A 146 -13.73 -18.94 9.52
N ARG A 147 -14.02 -19.75 8.50
CA ARG A 147 -13.91 -19.32 7.10
C ARG A 147 -14.98 -18.30 6.75
N ASP A 148 -16.20 -18.50 7.21
CA ASP A 148 -17.31 -17.59 6.96
C ASP A 148 -17.03 -16.21 7.60
N LEU A 149 -16.53 -16.18 8.84
CA LEU A 149 -16.08 -14.95 9.50
C LEU A 149 -14.93 -14.26 8.77
N LEU A 150 -13.93 -15.02 8.28
CA LEU A 150 -12.84 -14.46 7.50
C LEU A 150 -13.35 -13.80 6.21
N ASN A 151 -14.33 -14.43 5.54
CA ASN A 151 -14.94 -13.89 4.33
C ASN A 151 -15.75 -12.62 4.61
N GLU A 152 -16.48 -12.55 5.73
CA GLU A 152 -17.18 -11.32 6.14
C GLU A 152 -16.21 -10.16 6.40
N ILE A 153 -15.09 -10.42 7.08
CA ILE A 153 -14.06 -9.40 7.31
C ILE A 153 -13.48 -8.91 5.97
N ILE A 154 -13.17 -9.83 5.05
CA ILE A 154 -12.63 -9.47 3.74
C ILE A 154 -13.63 -8.66 2.91
N LEU A 155 -14.92 -8.99 2.95
CA LEU A 155 -15.98 -8.28 2.24
C LEU A 155 -16.27 -6.90 2.85
N SER A 156 -15.96 -6.69 4.14
CA SER A 156 -16.13 -5.41 4.83
C SER A 156 -15.04 -4.37 4.54
N GLU A 157 -13.94 -4.78 3.89
CA GLU A 157 -12.83 -3.91 3.45
C GLU A 157 -13.04 -3.33 2.04
N VAL A 158 -14.18 -3.59 1.39
CA VAL A 158 -14.55 -3.10 0.04
C VAL A 158 -15.50 -1.91 0.10
#